data_AF-A0A962GC59-F1
#
_entry.id   AF-A0A962GC59-F1
#
_cell.length_a   1.000
_cell.length_b   1.000
_cell.length_c   1.000
_cell.angle_alpha   90.00
_cell.angle_beta   90.00
_cell.angle_gamma   90.00
#
_symmetry.space_group_name_H-M   'P 1'
#
loop_
_entity.id
_entity.type
_entity.pdbx_description
1 polymer ?
#
loop_
_entity_poly.entity_id
_entity_poly.type
_entity_poly.pdbx_seq_one_letter_code
_entity_poly.pdbx_strand_id
1 'polypeptide(L)'
;MNRVSGLLVSTLLLAALTRAEAASFCVADGAELRQALSTAAGNGESDSIRLRSGSFSVTTSSVAFYYFTSESFDLEISGGWVSVGPQPCLAQPGRADATVLSGSAVRQVLSLGGASGTSGNISVSNLTIRDGDSAQQGAGLNLGGIAGFVGDL
;
A
#
# COMPACT_ATOMS: atom_id res chain seq x y z
N MET A 1 30.11 -42.82 46.71
CA MET A 1 30.17 -41.88 45.57
C MET A 1 30.17 -42.71 44.30
N ASN A 2 29.10 -42.67 43.49
CA ASN A 2 29.10 -43.01 42.06
C ASN A 2 27.82 -42.47 41.42
N ARG A 3 27.97 -41.67 40.36
CA ARG A 3 26.90 -40.99 39.61
C ARG A 3 26.45 -41.85 38.45
N VAL A 4 25.14 -41.88 38.15
CA VAL A 4 24.57 -42.37 36.89
C VAL A 4 23.65 -41.28 36.38
N SER A 5 24.20 -40.44 35.50
CA SER A 5 23.88 -40.36 34.06
C SER A 5 22.47 -39.84 33.79
N GLY A 6 22.38 -38.52 33.65
CA GLY A 6 21.27 -37.86 32.98
C GLY A 6 21.45 -37.94 31.47
N LEU A 7 20.36 -38.21 30.76
CA LEU A 7 20.24 -37.94 29.34
C LEU A 7 19.00 -37.04 29.17
N LEU A 8 19.22 -35.74 29.17
CA LEU A 8 18.21 -34.75 28.78
C LEU A 8 18.24 -34.64 27.26
N VAL A 9 17.26 -35.26 26.59
CA VAL A 9 17.03 -35.07 25.16
C VAL A 9 16.44 -33.68 24.97
N SER A 10 17.26 -32.74 24.50
CA SER A 10 16.83 -31.38 24.18
C SER A 10 16.24 -31.35 22.77
N THR A 11 14.92 -31.23 22.67
CA THR A 11 14.19 -31.10 21.40
C THR A 11 14.37 -29.68 20.86
N LEU A 12 15.23 -29.50 19.86
CA LEU A 12 15.44 -28.21 19.20
C LEU A 12 14.27 -27.94 18.24
N LEU A 13 13.30 -27.15 18.69
CA LEU A 13 12.16 -26.70 17.88
C LEU A 13 12.68 -25.66 16.85
N LEU A 14 12.92 -26.09 15.61
CA LEU A 14 13.17 -25.18 14.48
C LEU A 14 11.86 -24.44 14.15
N ALA A 15 11.66 -23.27 14.77
CA ALA A 15 10.63 -22.35 14.33
C ALA A 15 10.98 -21.86 12.92
N ALA A 16 10.20 -22.28 11.92
CA ALA A 16 10.28 -21.73 10.59
C ALA A 16 9.93 -20.24 10.67
N LEU A 17 10.94 -19.38 10.54
CA LEU A 17 10.76 -17.95 10.37
C LEU A 17 10.11 -17.73 9.00
N THR A 18 8.78 -17.72 8.94
CA THR A 18 8.07 -17.13 7.80
C THR A 18 8.43 -15.65 7.81
N ARG A 19 9.27 -15.21 6.88
CA ARG A 19 9.42 -13.78 6.61
C ARG A 19 8.05 -13.28 6.20
N ALA A 20 7.49 -12.34 6.95
CA ALA A 20 6.47 -11.46 6.40
C ALA A 20 7.16 -10.65 5.31
N GLU A 21 7.08 -11.13 4.06
CA GLU A 21 7.47 -10.34 2.90
C GLU A 21 6.30 -9.40 2.62
N ALA A 22 6.57 -8.11 2.56
CA ALA A 22 5.59 -7.14 2.11
C ALA A 22 5.65 -7.09 0.58
N ALA A 23 4.53 -7.32 -0.11
CA ALA A 23 4.46 -7.20 -1.54
C ALA A 23 4.82 -5.77 -1.95
N SER A 24 5.86 -5.62 -2.77
CA SER A 24 6.39 -4.32 -3.19
C SER A 24 6.12 -4.10 -4.67
N PHE A 25 5.36 -3.05 -4.98
CA PHE A 25 5.02 -2.65 -6.33
C PHE A 25 5.76 -1.36 -6.70
N CYS A 26 6.34 -1.31 -7.89
CA CYS A 26 6.87 -0.07 -8.45
C CYS A 26 6.05 0.28 -9.69
N VAL A 27 5.31 1.39 -9.64
CA VAL A 27 4.32 1.75 -10.67
C VAL A 27 4.68 3.05 -11.38
N ALA A 28 4.44 3.06 -12.68
CA ALA A 28 4.82 4.09 -13.63
C ALA A 28 3.68 5.03 -14.03
N ASP A 29 2.44 4.53 -13.99
CA ASP A 29 1.27 5.24 -14.51
C ASP A 29 -0.02 4.80 -13.79
N GLY A 30 -1.14 5.43 -14.18
CA GLY A 30 -2.43 5.19 -13.55
C GLY A 30 -3.01 3.79 -13.77
N ALA A 31 -2.67 3.11 -14.87
CA ALA A 31 -3.14 1.75 -15.13
C ALA A 31 -2.40 0.75 -14.22
N GLU A 32 -1.07 0.90 -14.11
CA GLU A 32 -0.26 0.08 -13.21
C GLU A 32 -0.64 0.30 -11.74
N LEU A 33 -0.92 1.55 -11.33
CA LEU A 33 -1.40 1.83 -9.98
C LEU A 33 -2.73 1.14 -9.68
N ARG A 34 -3.69 1.16 -10.62
CA ARG A 34 -4.95 0.43 -10.46
C ARG A 34 -4.75 -1.08 -10.34
N GLN A 35 -3.83 -1.63 -11.12
CA GLN A 35 -3.51 -3.05 -11.06
C GLN A 35 -2.86 -3.42 -9.71
N ALA A 36 -1.90 -2.62 -9.24
CA ALA A 36 -1.24 -2.83 -7.95
C ALA A 36 -2.24 -2.78 -6.79
N LEU A 37 -3.14 -1.78 -6.76
CA LEU A 37 -4.20 -1.67 -5.74
C LEU A 37 -5.16 -2.87 -5.78
N SER A 38 -5.48 -3.37 -6.97
CA SER A 38 -6.32 -4.56 -7.11
C SER A 38 -5.63 -5.83 -6.61
N THR A 39 -4.31 -5.95 -6.77
CA THR A 39 -3.54 -7.09 -6.26
C THR A 39 -3.39 -7.01 -4.74
N ALA A 40 -3.03 -5.84 -4.22
CA ALA A 40 -2.91 -5.54 -2.79
C ALA A 40 -4.21 -5.80 -2.00
N ALA A 41 -5.37 -5.69 -2.64
CA ALA A 41 -6.65 -5.90 -1.97
C ALA A 41 -6.95 -7.37 -1.58
N GLY A 42 -6.11 -8.33 -1.99
CA GLY A 42 -6.41 -9.75 -1.81
C GLY A 42 -5.23 -10.70 -2.03
N ASN A 43 -3.99 -10.25 -1.82
CA ASN A 43 -2.80 -11.10 -1.93
C ASN A 43 -2.40 -11.76 -0.61
N GLY A 44 -3.05 -11.41 0.51
CA GLY A 44 -2.75 -11.98 1.82
C GLY A 44 -1.46 -11.46 2.45
N GLU A 45 -0.98 -10.28 2.05
CA GLU A 45 0.26 -9.67 2.52
C GLU A 45 0.06 -8.18 2.85
N SER A 46 0.99 -7.57 3.59
CA SER A 46 1.08 -6.10 3.64
C SER A 46 1.73 -5.59 2.35
N ASP A 47 1.29 -4.43 1.86
CA ASP A 47 1.67 -3.92 0.55
C ASP A 47 2.39 -2.56 0.63
N SER A 48 3.43 -2.40 -0.19
CA SER A 48 4.09 -1.12 -0.43
C SER A 48 4.05 -0.78 -1.92
N ILE A 49 3.28 0.24 -2.29
CA ILE A 49 3.11 0.72 -3.66
C ILE A 49 3.92 2.02 -3.82
N ARG A 50 5.03 1.90 -4.55
CA ARG A 50 5.97 2.99 -4.84
C ARG A 50 5.65 3.60 -6.19
N LEU A 51 5.17 4.83 -6.19
CA LEU A 51 4.83 5.57 -7.40
C LEU A 51 6.06 6.32 -7.89
N ARG A 52 6.44 6.04 -9.13
CA ARG A 52 7.49 6.81 -9.79
C ARG A 52 7.06 8.27 -9.95
N SER A 53 8.05 9.14 -10.11
CA SER A 53 7.79 10.54 -10.46
C SER A 53 7.01 10.62 -11.78
N GLY A 54 5.94 11.41 -11.83
CA GLY A 54 5.04 11.49 -12.97
C GLY A 54 3.61 11.88 -12.59
N SER A 55 2.73 11.94 -13.60
CA SER A 55 1.30 12.21 -13.44
C SER A 55 0.49 10.96 -13.70
N PHE A 56 -0.39 10.64 -12.77
CA PHE A 56 -1.25 9.47 -12.76
C PHE A 56 -2.69 9.95 -12.86
N SER A 57 -3.36 9.54 -13.92
CA SER A 57 -4.77 9.80 -14.16
C SER A 57 -5.36 8.62 -14.91
N VAL A 58 -6.68 8.50 -14.87
CA VAL A 58 -7.41 7.47 -15.62
C VAL A 58 -8.57 8.12 -16.36
N THR A 59 -9.06 7.44 -17.41
CA THR A 59 -10.16 7.95 -18.25
C THR A 59 -11.51 7.35 -17.88
N THR A 60 -11.53 6.32 -17.03
CA THR A 60 -12.73 5.57 -16.65
C THR A 60 -12.99 5.66 -15.15
N SER A 61 -14.20 5.28 -14.74
CA SER A 61 -14.65 5.19 -13.34
C SER A 61 -14.88 6.55 -12.64
N SER A 62 -15.74 6.52 -11.61
CA SER A 62 -16.05 7.65 -10.72
C SER A 62 -15.03 7.88 -9.62
N VAL A 63 -14.11 6.92 -9.43
CA VAL A 63 -12.93 7.00 -8.55
C VAL A 63 -11.71 6.62 -9.40
N ALA A 64 -10.66 7.44 -9.38
CA ALA A 64 -9.46 7.20 -10.18
C ALA A 64 -8.68 5.99 -9.66
N PHE A 65 -8.45 5.95 -8.34
CA PHE A 65 -7.68 4.92 -7.66
C PHE A 65 -8.46 4.42 -6.44
N TYR A 66 -8.90 3.16 -6.51
CA TYR A 66 -9.76 2.54 -5.52
C TYR A 66 -9.06 1.34 -4.91
N TYR A 67 -9.16 1.21 -3.59
CA TYR A 67 -8.71 0.06 -2.82
C TYR A 67 -9.76 -0.29 -1.77
N PHE A 68 -10.09 -1.57 -1.70
CA PHE A 68 -10.95 -2.10 -0.65
C PHE A 68 -10.59 -3.55 -0.37
N THR A 69 -10.14 -3.83 0.84
CA THR A 69 -9.71 -5.17 1.27
C THR A 69 -10.69 -5.81 2.25
N SER A 70 -10.70 -7.15 2.29
CA SER A 70 -11.31 -7.94 3.37
C SER A 70 -10.24 -8.61 4.27
N GLU A 71 -9.00 -8.16 4.16
CA GLU A 71 -7.84 -8.69 4.88
C GLU A 71 -7.37 -7.70 5.94
N SER A 72 -6.62 -8.21 6.94
CA SER A 72 -6.06 -7.37 8.02
C SER A 72 -4.56 -7.13 7.82
N PHE A 73 -4.24 -6.38 6.75
CA PHE A 73 -2.88 -6.04 6.36
C PHE A 73 -2.72 -4.54 6.12
N ASP A 74 -1.47 -4.09 6.11
CA ASP A 74 -1.13 -2.68 5.90
C ASP A 74 -1.00 -2.36 4.41
N LEU A 75 -1.33 -1.12 4.03
CA LEU A 75 -1.11 -0.56 2.70
C LEU A 75 -0.32 0.75 2.82
N GLU A 76 0.84 0.80 2.18
CA GLU A 76 1.63 2.01 2.02
C GLU A 76 1.61 2.46 0.55
N ILE A 77 1.24 3.71 0.30
CA ILE A 77 1.32 4.34 -1.02
C ILE A 77 2.24 5.55 -0.90
N SER A 78 3.36 5.55 -1.62
CA SER A 78 4.31 6.67 -1.54
C SER A 78 4.77 7.15 -2.92
N GLY A 79 4.88 8.47 -3.08
CA GLY A 79 5.30 9.11 -4.32
C GLY A 79 6.77 9.53 -4.35
N GLY A 80 7.18 10.06 -5.51
CA GLY A 80 8.49 10.64 -5.74
C GLY A 80 9.61 9.62 -5.95
N TRP A 81 9.29 8.37 -6.26
CA TRP A 81 10.30 7.35 -6.49
C TRP A 81 11.00 7.53 -7.84
N VAL A 82 12.30 7.23 -7.88
CA VAL A 82 13.12 7.28 -9.09
C VAL A 82 13.91 5.99 -9.27
N SER A 83 14.27 5.71 -10.53
CA SER A 83 15.11 4.57 -10.87
C SER A 83 16.58 4.92 -10.64
N VAL A 84 17.37 3.95 -10.19
CA VAL A 84 18.83 4.07 -10.09
C VAL A 84 19.44 2.94 -10.90
N GLY A 85 20.03 3.29 -12.04
CA GLY A 85 20.45 2.31 -13.04
C GLY A 85 19.25 1.47 -13.53
N PRO A 86 19.36 0.14 -13.58
CA PRO A 86 18.27 -0.73 -14.05
C PRO A 86 17.20 -0.99 -12.98
N GLN A 87 17.40 -0.52 -11.74
CA GLN A 87 16.49 -0.80 -10.63
C GLN A 87 15.43 0.31 -10.50
N PRO A 88 14.16 0.03 -10.78
CA PRO A 88 13.10 1.01 -10.64
C PRO A 88 12.73 1.18 -9.15
N CYS A 89 12.25 2.37 -8.79
CA CYS A 89 11.86 2.72 -7.41
C CYS A 89 12.92 2.40 -6.33
N LEU A 90 14.20 2.71 -6.62
CA LEU A 90 15.29 2.48 -5.66
C LEU A 90 15.50 3.66 -4.70
N ALA A 91 15.24 4.89 -5.15
CA ALA A 91 15.47 6.09 -4.36
C ALA A 91 14.25 7.00 -4.32
N GLN A 92 14.09 7.74 -3.22
CA GLN A 92 12.99 8.69 -3.00
C GLN A 92 13.57 10.03 -2.51
N PRO A 93 13.74 11.03 -3.40
CA PRO A 93 14.34 12.32 -3.04
C PRO A 93 13.47 13.22 -2.12
N GLY A 94 12.28 12.79 -1.71
CA GLY A 94 11.41 13.54 -0.77
C GLY A 94 10.68 14.74 -1.37
N ARG A 95 10.38 14.71 -2.67
CA ARG A 95 9.69 15.78 -3.41
C ARG A 95 8.21 15.40 -3.63
N ALA A 96 7.31 15.95 -2.83
CA ALA A 96 5.87 15.65 -2.93
C ALA A 96 5.21 16.17 -4.23
N ASP A 97 5.85 17.12 -4.91
CA ASP A 97 5.44 17.63 -6.23
C ASP A 97 5.82 16.68 -7.38
N ALA A 98 6.74 15.74 -7.14
CA ALA A 98 7.28 14.87 -8.20
C ALA A 98 6.29 13.79 -8.67
N THR A 99 5.32 13.41 -7.85
CA THR A 99 4.26 12.48 -8.20
C THR A 99 2.90 13.13 -7.98
N VAL A 100 2.05 13.03 -9.00
CA VAL A 100 0.73 13.64 -9.02
C VAL A 100 -0.33 12.59 -9.29
N LEU A 101 -1.29 12.45 -8.38
CA LEU A 101 -2.53 11.73 -8.61
C LEU A 101 -3.64 12.74 -8.94
N SER A 102 -4.30 12.57 -10.07
CA SER A 102 -5.33 13.50 -10.54
C SER A 102 -6.67 12.80 -10.80
N GLY A 103 -7.74 13.43 -10.30
CA GLY A 103 -9.13 13.11 -10.64
C GLY A 103 -9.58 13.74 -11.96
N SER A 104 -8.69 14.45 -12.68
CA SER A 104 -9.01 15.16 -13.93
C SER A 104 -10.26 16.05 -13.87
N ALA A 105 -10.58 16.58 -12.69
CA ALA A 105 -11.73 17.42 -12.38
C ALA A 105 -13.10 16.79 -12.68
N VAL A 106 -13.19 15.45 -12.67
CA VAL A 106 -14.46 14.74 -12.96
C VAL A 106 -14.69 13.50 -12.09
N ARG A 107 -13.75 13.15 -11.20
CA ARG A 107 -13.83 11.96 -10.34
C ARG A 107 -13.09 12.16 -9.02
N GLN A 108 -13.44 11.35 -8.04
CA GLN A 108 -12.67 11.23 -6.81
C GLN A 108 -11.26 10.70 -7.13
N VAL A 109 -10.21 11.19 -6.46
CA VAL A 109 -8.84 10.71 -6.75
C VAL A 109 -8.56 9.39 -6.05
N LEU A 110 -8.63 9.35 -4.73
CA LEU A 110 -8.35 8.16 -3.91
C LEU A 110 -9.53 7.82 -2.99
N SER A 111 -9.92 6.55 -2.98
CA SER A 111 -10.83 5.98 -2.00
C SER A 111 -10.24 4.67 -1.50
N LEU A 112 -9.74 4.65 -0.27
CA LEU A 112 -9.04 3.52 0.34
C LEU A 112 -9.72 3.12 1.64
N GLY A 113 -10.01 1.82 1.80
CA GLY A 113 -10.58 1.30 3.04
C GLY A 113 -10.59 -0.22 3.09
N GLY A 114 -11.35 -0.76 4.03
CA GLY A 114 -11.58 -2.20 4.14
C GLY A 114 -12.93 -2.55 4.79
N ALA A 115 -13.21 -3.84 4.81
CA ALA A 115 -14.45 -4.40 5.32
C ALA A 115 -14.55 -4.33 6.85
N SER A 116 -15.77 -4.36 7.38
CA SER A 116 -16.00 -4.39 8.82
C SER A 116 -15.34 -5.61 9.46
N GLY A 117 -14.67 -5.41 10.59
CA GLY A 117 -14.00 -6.49 11.32
C GLY A 117 -12.60 -6.81 10.81
N THR A 118 -12.07 -5.99 9.90
CA THR A 118 -10.68 -6.04 9.42
C THR A 118 -9.91 -4.81 9.89
N SER A 119 -8.59 -4.89 9.95
CA SER A 119 -7.74 -3.83 10.51
C SER A 119 -6.37 -3.76 9.87
N GLY A 120 -5.80 -2.56 9.80
CA GLY A 120 -4.47 -2.29 9.29
C GLY A 120 -4.17 -0.80 9.26
N ASN A 121 -2.98 -0.42 8.82
CA ASN A 121 -2.63 0.96 8.51
C ASN A 121 -2.75 1.20 7.00
N ILE A 122 -3.45 2.25 6.60
CA ILE A 122 -3.40 2.77 5.23
C ILE A 122 -2.69 4.13 5.26
N SER A 123 -1.52 4.20 4.63
CA SER A 123 -0.73 5.43 4.55
C SER A 123 -0.55 5.91 3.11
N VAL A 124 -0.67 7.22 2.92
CA VAL A 124 -0.43 7.89 1.63
C VAL A 124 0.57 9.01 1.85
N SER A 125 1.73 9.00 1.20
CA SER A 125 2.79 9.98 1.51
C SER A 125 3.56 10.48 0.29
N ASN A 126 4.22 11.62 0.46
CA ASN A 126 5.17 12.21 -0.50
C ASN A 126 4.63 12.31 -1.95
N LEU A 127 3.36 12.67 -2.12
CA LEU A 127 2.72 12.89 -3.41
C LEU A 127 1.70 14.03 -3.37
N THR A 128 1.31 14.51 -4.54
CA THR A 128 0.27 15.52 -4.71
C THR A 128 -1.04 14.86 -5.14
N ILE A 129 -2.13 15.16 -4.44
CA ILE A 129 -3.51 14.82 -4.84
C ILE A 129 -4.14 16.09 -5.41
N ARG A 130 -4.70 16.03 -6.62
CA ARG A 130 -5.32 17.20 -7.26
C ARG A 130 -6.52 16.86 -8.13
N ASP A 131 -7.23 17.90 -8.54
CA ASP A 131 -8.34 17.84 -9.49
C ASP A 131 -9.40 16.77 -9.13
N GLY A 132 -9.64 16.56 -7.83
CA GLY A 132 -10.69 15.68 -7.36
C GLY A 132 -12.04 16.37 -7.47
N ASP A 133 -13.01 15.72 -8.12
CA ASP A 133 -14.40 16.20 -8.20
C ASP A 133 -15.36 15.03 -7.97
N SER A 134 -16.18 15.11 -6.94
CA SER A 134 -17.13 14.07 -6.58
C SER A 134 -18.21 14.62 -5.66
N ALA A 135 -19.44 14.14 -5.84
CA ALA A 135 -20.52 14.37 -4.88
C ALA A 135 -20.38 13.50 -3.61
N GLN A 136 -19.48 12.50 -3.62
CA GLN A 136 -19.17 11.67 -2.46
C GLN A 136 -18.15 12.37 -1.56
N GLN A 137 -18.11 11.97 -0.29
CA GLN A 137 -17.15 12.53 0.66
C GLN A 137 -15.70 12.18 0.27
N GLY A 138 -14.84 13.21 0.33
CA GLY A 138 -13.41 13.07 0.07
C GLY A 138 -13.04 13.06 -1.41
N ALA A 139 -13.45 14.09 -2.17
CA ALA A 139 -13.15 14.20 -3.61
C ALA A 139 -11.65 14.07 -3.95
N GLY A 140 -10.76 14.57 -3.08
CA GLY A 140 -9.33 14.27 -3.14
C GLY A 140 -9.02 12.88 -2.60
N LEU A 141 -9.18 12.71 -1.29
CA LEU A 141 -8.82 11.51 -0.57
C LEU A 141 -9.94 11.13 0.40
N ASN A 142 -10.32 9.86 0.38
CA ASN A 142 -11.12 9.22 1.41
C ASN A 142 -10.34 8.01 1.97
N LEU A 143 -10.09 8.02 3.29
CA LEU A 143 -9.36 7.00 4.04
C LEU A 143 -10.22 6.47 5.19
N GLY A 144 -10.12 5.17 5.48
CA GLY A 144 -10.42 4.62 6.81
C GLY A 144 -11.58 3.62 6.90
N GLY A 145 -12.40 3.46 5.87
CA GLY A 145 -13.48 2.44 5.85
C GLY A 145 -14.35 2.38 7.12
N ILE A 146 -14.99 1.23 7.35
CA ILE A 146 -15.79 0.94 8.55
C ILE A 146 -14.88 0.30 9.63
N ALA A 147 -14.64 1.02 10.72
CA ALA A 147 -13.96 0.63 11.97
C ALA A 147 -12.87 -0.47 11.89
N GLY A 148 -11.60 -0.07 12.00
CA GLY A 148 -10.46 -0.98 12.18
C GLY A 148 -9.19 -0.55 11.44
N PHE A 149 -9.32 0.29 10.42
CA PHE A 149 -8.17 0.89 9.74
C PHE A 149 -7.82 2.26 10.33
N VAL A 150 -6.53 2.49 10.53
CA VAL A 150 -5.96 3.82 10.80
C VAL A 150 -5.47 4.40 9.49
N GLY A 151 -5.86 5.64 9.19
CA GLY A 151 -5.42 6.36 8.00
C GLY A 151 -4.40 7.43 8.35
N ASP A 152 -3.24 7.41 7.69
CA ASP A 152 -2.17 8.39 7.85
C ASP A 152 -1.85 9.08 6.50
N LEU A 153 -1.57 10.40 6.56
CA LEU A 153 -1.17 11.25 5.41
C LEU A 153 0.16 11.95 5.70
#